data_AF-A0A7Y9HYX9-F1
#
_entry.id   AF-A0A7Y9HYX9-F1
#
_cell.length_a   1.000
_cell.length_b   1.000
_cell.length_c   1.000
_cell.angle_alpha   90.00
_cell.angle_beta   90.00
_cell.angle_gamma   90.00
#
_symmetry.space_group_name_H-M   'P 1'
#
loop_
_entity.id
_entity.type
_entity.pdbx_description
1 polymer ?
#
loop_
_entity_poly.entity_id
_entity_poly.type
_entity_poly.pdbx_seq_one_letter_code
_entity_poly.pdbx_strand_id
1 'polypeptide(L)'
;MNMATNVLGTVYETLLCSPGMNEAVKIDLKISRKTILLLSSLIENGTGDKETLATGLIGLIPEEDREELKNFGDECLKKAGLKELSEKIKTLKS
;
A
#
# COMPACT_ATOMS: atom_id res chain seq x y z
N MET A 1 9.25 -14.88 27.30
CA MET A 1 9.92 -13.72 26.70
C MET A 1 8.85 -12.65 26.51
N ASN A 2 9.02 -11.48 27.13
CA ASN A 2 7.95 -10.49 27.33
C ASN A 2 7.44 -9.89 26.02
N MET A 3 6.11 -9.68 25.91
CA MET A 3 5.44 -9.05 24.76
C MET A 3 6.07 -7.70 24.35
N ALA A 4 6.57 -6.94 25.34
CA ALA A 4 7.22 -5.64 25.14
C ALA A 4 8.54 -5.72 24.36
N THR A 5 9.30 -6.81 24.47
CA THR A 5 10.56 -6.98 23.73
C THR A 5 10.32 -7.24 22.23
N ASN A 6 9.18 -7.82 21.88
CA ASN A 6 8.81 -8.11 20.49
C ASN A 6 8.39 -6.83 19.73
N VAL A 7 7.59 -5.97 20.38
CA VAL A 7 7.19 -4.67 19.80
C VAL A 7 8.41 -3.77 19.61
N LEU A 8 9.28 -3.67 20.62
CA LEU A 8 10.48 -2.84 20.53
C LEU A 8 11.45 -3.34 19.46
N GLY A 9 11.67 -4.66 19.37
CA GLY A 9 12.48 -5.27 18.30
C GLY A 9 11.92 -5.00 16.90
N THR A 10 10.61 -5.11 16.74
CA THR A 10 9.94 -4.87 15.45
C THR A 10 9.97 -3.40 15.04
N VAL A 11 9.81 -2.46 15.99
CA VAL A 11 9.97 -1.02 15.73
C VAL A 11 11.42 -0.69 15.34
N TYR A 12 12.40 -1.28 16.02
CA TYR A 12 13.82 -1.08 15.71
C TYR A 12 14.20 -1.63 14.32
N GLU A 13 13.74 -2.84 13.99
CA GLU A 13 13.89 -3.45 12.66
C GLU A 13 13.19 -2.62 11.56
N THR A 14 12.01 -2.07 11.84
CA THR A 14 11.27 -1.20 10.91
C THR A 14 12.03 0.10 10.65
N LEU A 15 12.64 0.71 11.68
CA LEU A 15 13.50 1.89 11.54
C LEU A 15 14.77 1.58 10.74
N LEU A 16 15.39 0.41 10.97
CA LEU A 16 16.60 -0.03 10.25
C LEU A 16 16.33 -0.43 8.79
N CYS A 17 15.11 -0.84 8.46
CA CYS A 17 14.65 -1.13 7.09
C CYS A 17 14.12 0.10 6.34
N SER A 18 14.38 1.32 6.80
CA SER A 18 13.90 2.54 6.13
C SER A 18 14.84 2.90 4.96
N PRO A 19 14.52 2.59 3.69
CA PRO A 19 15.17 3.26 2.57
C PRO A 19 14.86 4.76 2.70
N GLY A 20 15.72 5.65 2.18
CA GLY A 20 15.56 7.09 2.33
C GLY A 20 14.13 7.57 2.02
N MET A 21 13.30 7.74 3.07
CA MET A 21 11.85 7.97 2.94
C MET A 21 11.51 9.31 2.27
N ASN A 22 12.50 10.20 2.21
CA ASN A 22 12.43 11.50 1.54
C ASN A 22 13.19 11.52 0.20
N GLU A 23 13.75 10.39 -0.23
CA GLU A 23 14.45 10.28 -1.50
C GLU A 23 13.45 10.06 -2.64
N ALA A 24 13.73 10.69 -3.78
CA ALA A 24 12.91 10.52 -4.97
C ALA A 24 13.18 9.15 -5.60
N VAL A 25 12.15 8.32 -5.70
CA VAL A 25 12.20 7.04 -6.42
C VAL A 25 11.55 7.21 -7.79
N LYS A 26 12.25 6.82 -8.85
CA LYS A 26 11.68 6.72 -10.19
C LYS A 26 10.98 5.37 -10.36
N ILE A 27 9.65 5.40 -10.53
CA ILE A 27 8.85 4.21 -10.81
C ILE A 27 8.39 4.26 -12.27
N ASP A 28 8.94 3.38 -13.12
CA ASP A 28 8.53 3.21 -14.52
C ASP A 28 7.64 1.97 -14.65
N LEU A 29 6.37 2.19 -15.01
CA LEU A 29 5.30 1.19 -15.09
C LEU A 29 4.42 1.44 -16.32
N LYS A 30 3.99 0.35 -16.96
CA LYS A 30 3.00 0.38 -18.04
C LYS A 30 1.70 -0.20 -17.51
N ILE A 31 0.68 0.64 -17.37
CA ILE A 31 -0.65 0.26 -16.91
C ILE A 31 -1.74 0.77 -17.85
N SER A 32 -2.91 0.17 -17.79
CA SER A 32 -4.04 0.58 -18.63
C SER A 32 -4.64 1.90 -18.13
N ARG A 33 -5.32 2.64 -19.04
CA ARG A 33 -6.08 3.85 -18.66
C ARG A 33 -7.17 3.54 -17.63
N LYS A 34 -7.73 2.33 -17.70
CA LYS A 34 -8.74 1.82 -16.75
C LYS A 34 -8.15 1.71 -15.35
N THR A 35 -6.98 1.10 -15.21
CA THR A 35 -6.28 0.96 -13.93
C THR A 35 -5.98 2.32 -13.30
N ILE A 36 -5.58 3.32 -14.09
CA ILE A 36 -5.37 4.70 -13.63
C ILE A 36 -6.68 5.33 -13.11
N LEU A 37 -7.77 5.19 -13.85
CA LEU A 37 -9.07 5.74 -13.46
C LEU A 37 -9.55 5.14 -12.13
N LEU A 38 -9.45 3.81 -12.00
CA LEU A 38 -9.84 3.10 -10.79
C LEU A 38 -8.94 3.46 -9.60
N LEU A 39 -7.63 3.64 -9.82
CA LEU A 39 -6.70 4.10 -8.79
C LEU A 39 -7.05 5.51 -8.28
N SER A 40 -7.39 6.44 -9.18
CA SER A 40 -7.83 7.79 -8.79
C SER A 40 -9.06 7.72 -7.89
N SER A 41 -10.07 6.94 -8.31
CA SER A 41 -11.27 6.73 -7.50
C SER A 41 -10.95 6.07 -6.15
N LEU A 42 -10.04 5.09 -6.09
CA LEU A 42 -9.59 4.45 -4.85
C LEU A 42 -8.93 5.43 -3.88
N ILE A 43 -8.09 6.33 -4.38
CA ILE A 43 -7.42 7.33 -3.55
C ILE A 43 -8.46 8.30 -2.98
N GLU A 44 -9.34 8.84 -3.82
CA GLU A 44 -10.40 9.77 -3.39
C GLU A 44 -11.27 9.17 -2.28
N ASN A 45 -11.72 7.93 -2.46
CA ASN A 45 -12.53 7.23 -1.47
C ASN A 45 -11.72 6.85 -0.22
N GLY A 46 -10.48 6.40 -0.37
CA GLY A 46 -9.61 6.02 0.74
C GLY A 46 -9.19 7.19 1.63
N THR A 47 -9.23 8.41 1.10
CA THR A 47 -8.96 9.66 1.84
C THR A 47 -10.22 10.38 2.34
N GLY A 48 -11.41 9.93 1.93
CA GLY A 48 -12.68 10.51 2.35
C GLY A 48 -13.11 10.05 3.76
N ASP A 49 -14.09 10.75 4.33
CA ASP A 49 -14.67 10.37 5.62
C ASP A 49 -15.40 9.01 5.52
N LYS A 50 -15.47 8.27 6.64
CA LYS A 50 -15.99 6.89 6.67
C LYS A 50 -17.41 6.72 6.11
N GLU A 51 -18.22 7.78 6.07
CA GLU A 51 -19.56 7.79 5.48
C GLU A 51 -19.56 7.85 3.95
N THR A 52 -18.48 8.33 3.33
CA THR A 52 -18.35 8.46 1.86
C THR A 52 -17.74 7.21 1.20
N LEU A 53 -17.23 6.26 2.00
CA LEU A 53 -16.56 5.03 1.54
C LEU A 53 -17.43 4.12 0.65
N ALA A 54 -18.75 4.35 0.59
CA ALA A 54 -19.70 3.51 -0.14
C ALA A 54 -20.15 4.08 -1.50
N THR A 55 -19.74 5.29 -1.87
CA THR A 55 -20.27 5.98 -3.07
C THR A 55 -19.22 6.16 -4.14
N GLY A 56 -19.18 5.22 -5.11
CA GLY A 56 -18.40 5.40 -6.33
C GLY A 56 -18.11 4.11 -7.10
N LEU A 57 -17.32 4.25 -8.18
CA LEU A 57 -16.88 3.17 -9.08
C LEU A 57 -16.33 1.93 -8.35
N ILE A 58 -15.79 2.09 -7.14
CA ILE A 58 -15.20 1.01 -6.31
C ILE A 58 -16.17 -0.13 -6.03
N GLY A 59 -17.45 0.16 -5.82
CA GLY A 59 -18.48 -0.88 -5.59
C GLY A 59 -18.77 -1.71 -6.84
N LEU A 60 -18.43 -1.20 -8.03
CA LEU A 60 -18.71 -1.79 -9.33
C LEU A 60 -17.47 -2.41 -9.99
N ILE A 61 -16.30 -2.36 -9.32
CA ILE A 61 -15.04 -2.90 -9.86
C ILE A 61 -15.11 -4.44 -9.89
N PRO A 62 -14.99 -5.07 -11.07
CA PRO A 62 -14.78 -6.51 -11.24
C PRO A 62 -13.60 -7.04 -10.44
N GLU A 63 -13.65 -8.30 -10.00
CA GLU A 63 -12.55 -8.93 -9.25
C GLU A 63 -11.21 -8.90 -10.02
N GLU A 64 -11.24 -9.09 -11.34
CA GLU A 64 -10.04 -9.01 -12.21
C GLU A 64 -9.32 -7.66 -12.11
N ASP A 65 -10.07 -6.56 -12.07
CA ASP A 65 -9.51 -5.22 -12.00
C ASP A 65 -9.00 -4.90 -10.60
N ARG A 66 -9.62 -5.48 -9.55
CA ARG A 66 -9.12 -5.39 -8.18
C ARG A 66 -7.77 -6.10 -8.04
N GLU A 67 -7.62 -7.25 -8.69
CA GLU A 67 -6.37 -8.00 -8.71
C GLU A 67 -5.28 -7.22 -9.46
N GLU A 68 -5.59 -6.62 -10.61
CA GLU A 68 -4.64 -5.76 -11.34
C GLU A 68 -4.17 -4.57 -10.48
N LEU A 69 -5.08 -3.91 -9.77
CA LEU A 69 -4.76 -2.83 -8.84
C LEU A 69 -3.88 -3.26 -7.66
N LYS A 70 -4.14 -4.45 -7.09
CA LYS A 70 -3.30 -5.04 -6.04
C LYS A 70 -1.89 -5.33 -6.56
N ASN A 71 -1.81 -5.93 -7.75
CA ASN A 71 -0.53 -6.23 -8.40
C ASN A 71 0.26 -4.95 -8.67
N PHE A 72 -0.41 -3.89 -9.14
CA PHE A 72 0.21 -2.57 -9.30
C PHE A 72 0.78 -2.02 -7.98
N GLY A 73 0.02 -2.09 -6.88
CA GLY A 73 0.49 -1.65 -5.57
C GLY A 73 1.72 -2.44 -5.09
N ASP A 74 1.71 -3.75 -5.29
CA ASP A 74 2.83 -4.63 -4.94
C ASP A 74 4.07 -4.36 -5.80
N GLU A 75 3.91 -4.09 -7.10
CA GLU A 75 5.01 -3.70 -7.97
C GLU A 75 5.60 -2.34 -7.59
N CYS A 76 4.77 -1.37 -7.20
CA CYS A 76 5.23 -0.08 -6.68
C CYS A 76 6.10 -0.26 -5.43
N LEU A 77 5.63 -1.06 -4.47
CA LEU A 77 6.39 -1.37 -3.25
C LEU A 77 7.70 -2.07 -3.56
N LYS A 78 7.69 -3.03 -4.50
CA LYS A 78 8.91 -3.73 -4.92
C LYS A 78 9.92 -2.79 -5.59
N LYS A 79 9.47 -1.94 -6.51
CA LYS A 79 10.32 -0.97 -7.22
C LYS A 79 10.86 0.13 -6.30
N ALA A 80 10.11 0.47 -5.25
CA ALA A 80 10.55 1.40 -4.21
C ALA A 80 11.43 0.76 -3.12
N GLY A 81 11.65 -0.56 -3.15
CA GLY A 81 12.39 -1.26 -2.08
C GLY A 81 11.64 -1.33 -0.75
N LEU A 82 10.32 -1.10 -0.75
CA LEU A 82 9.46 -1.00 0.42
C LEU A 82 8.65 -2.26 0.71
N LYS A 83 8.82 -3.33 -0.08
CA LYS A 83 8.02 -4.56 0.07
C LYS A 83 8.18 -5.19 1.46
N GLU A 84 9.42 -5.40 1.91
CA GLU A 84 9.71 -5.98 3.23
C GLU A 84 9.16 -5.10 4.36
N LEU A 85 9.34 -3.78 4.26
CA LEU A 85 8.82 -2.83 5.25
C LEU A 85 7.29 -2.89 5.32
N SER A 86 6.61 -2.94 4.17
CA SER A 86 5.15 -3.07 4.09
C SER A 86 4.64 -4.34 4.77
N GLU A 87 5.34 -5.46 4.59
CA GLU A 87 5.00 -6.75 5.22
C GLU A 87 5.20 -6.70 6.73
N LYS A 88 6.31 -6.13 7.21
CA LYS A 88 6.56 -5.91 8.65
C LYS A 88 5.50 -4.99 9.28
N ILE A 89 5.02 -3.95 8.58
CA ILE A 89 3.93 -3.10 9.09
C ILE A 89 2.60 -3.85 9.21
N LYS A 90 2.32 -4.80 8.32
CA LYS A 90 1.09 -5.61 8.39
C LYS A 90 1.07 -6.51 9.63
N THR A 91 2.21 -7.06 10.04
CA THR A 91 2.31 -7.90 11.26
C THR A 91 2.21 -7.08 12.55
N LEU A 92 2.54 -5.78 12.51
CA LEU A 92 2.36 -4.85 13.63
C LEU A 92 0.90 -4.45 13.89
N LYS A 93 0.01 -4.60 12.90
CA LYS A 93 -1.42 -4.25 13.02
C LYS A 93 -2.31 -5.38 13.57
N SER A 94 -1.70 -6.48 14.04
CA SER A 94 -2.38 -7.62 14.66
C SER A 94 -2.28 -7.61 16.17
#